data_AF-A0A1H2ELA2-F1
#
_entry.id   AF-A0A1H2ELA2-F1
#
_cell.length_a   1.000
_cell.length_b   1.000
_cell.length_c   1.000
_cell.angle_alpha   90.00
_cell.angle_beta   90.00
_cell.angle_gamma   90.00
#
_symmetry.space_group_name_H-M   'P 1'
#
loop_
_entity.id
_entity.type
_entity.pdbx_description
1 polymer ?
#
loop_
_entity_poly.entity_id
_entity_poly.type
_entity_poly.pdbx_seq_one_letter_code
_entity_poly.pdbx_strand_id
1 'polypeptide(L)'
;MVPTLQRISTPVRPVVKNIGLIIDTNPDGMYTGDIETSGGHLFYFYACVDPRVENVRAEGWENHIVNFNKCLRPRTIDIEGRNPFQTGSGHGYIGRMTHCVDGEFTRSVAYGTRHVANYVASARCGSRSCRSYRPAGVSYQTHGLRSRDIYSVDDTVVGGDSSGWSHGNTTYAGDYGYRILRPRYYGTNNGVLARCGSTGTRIIDPEIHTTAKGVEVSSLASDVIVDLTQGTIEIFGEAGTSYAVHAADVNGSGEYKPGSVTVHGPGDLVGTRALVSLDVTGAARIGGVEYDQGDDQLQRWDGTDWAEVESGGAAGVTLDTDQTITGAKSMAEVGFFGTSALGTKPSATDDLGTVLSSLGLRTAGGAYPITTSGAVALTGGFRTGLGNRSGTYNITTNTAPFNMCDASGGAFTISLPNTGSAGYRFTIKKIDASANAVTVSAPIGIDGVPTLVLTDQWEWVEVVSTFTTGQYMIVGRG
;
A
#
# COMPACT_ATOMS: atom_id res chain seq x y z
N MET A 1 -11.71 -37.88 -6.16
CA MET A 1 -11.16 -39.16 -6.64
C MET A 1 -9.72 -38.94 -7.09
N VAL A 2 -8.78 -39.81 -6.71
CA VAL A 2 -7.43 -39.82 -7.32
C VAL A 2 -7.58 -40.33 -8.76
N PRO A 3 -6.91 -39.76 -9.79
CA PRO A 3 -6.96 -40.33 -11.13
C PRO A 3 -6.45 -41.77 -11.09
N THR A 4 -7.35 -42.73 -11.21
CA THR A 4 -7.04 -44.15 -11.27
C THR A 4 -6.72 -44.51 -12.71
N LEU A 5 -5.47 -44.90 -12.97
CA LEU A 5 -5.07 -45.45 -14.26
C LEU A 5 -5.85 -46.75 -14.49
N GLN A 6 -6.82 -46.70 -15.40
CA GLN A 6 -7.57 -47.89 -15.79
C GLN A 6 -6.84 -48.55 -16.97
N ARG A 7 -6.58 -49.86 -16.86
CA ARG A 7 -5.96 -50.63 -17.95
C ARG A 7 -6.94 -50.68 -19.14
N ILE A 8 -6.52 -50.16 -20.29
CA ILE A 8 -7.24 -50.34 -21.55
C ILE A 8 -6.95 -51.78 -22.02
N SER A 9 -7.96 -52.65 -21.92
CA SER A 9 -7.83 -54.08 -22.25
C SER A 9 -7.74 -54.33 -23.76
N THR A 10 -8.32 -53.44 -24.58
CA THR A 10 -8.41 -53.59 -26.04
C THR A 10 -8.09 -52.25 -26.71
N PRO A 11 -6.82 -51.95 -27.00
CA PRO A 11 -6.44 -50.64 -27.50
C PRO A 11 -6.95 -50.43 -28.92
N VAL A 12 -7.92 -49.53 -29.07
CA VAL A 12 -8.40 -49.04 -30.37
C VAL A 12 -7.90 -47.62 -30.61
N ARG A 13 -7.52 -47.33 -31.86
CA ARG A 13 -6.98 -46.04 -32.32
C ARG A 13 -7.91 -45.38 -33.36
N PRO A 14 -9.13 -44.98 -32.97
CA PRO A 14 -10.09 -44.46 -33.91
C PRO A 14 -9.66 -43.08 -34.43
N VAL A 15 -9.89 -42.83 -35.71
CA VAL A 15 -9.57 -41.57 -36.38
C VAL A 15 -10.79 -41.05 -37.11
N VAL A 16 -11.17 -39.81 -36.81
CA VAL A 16 -12.16 -39.04 -37.55
C VAL A 16 -11.41 -37.89 -38.21
N LYS A 17 -11.39 -37.82 -39.54
CA LYS A 17 -10.60 -36.84 -40.26
C LYS A 17 -11.29 -36.35 -41.52
N ASN A 18 -11.22 -35.04 -41.78
CA ASN A 18 -11.64 -34.42 -43.04
C ASN A 18 -13.12 -34.69 -43.41
N ILE A 19 -14.00 -34.72 -42.42
CA ILE A 19 -15.44 -34.95 -42.67
C ILE A 19 -16.17 -33.66 -43.10
N GLY A 20 -15.50 -32.51 -43.07
CA GLY A 20 -16.06 -31.23 -43.48
C GLY A 20 -16.97 -30.62 -42.42
N LEU A 21 -18.15 -30.17 -42.85
CA LEU A 21 -19.15 -29.50 -42.01
C LEU A 21 -20.21 -30.51 -41.54
N ILE A 22 -20.43 -30.55 -40.23
CA ILE A 22 -21.57 -31.19 -39.59
C ILE A 22 -22.52 -30.09 -39.12
N ILE A 23 -23.79 -30.24 -39.46
CA ILE A 23 -24.87 -29.43 -38.93
C ILE A 23 -25.77 -30.38 -38.15
N ASP A 24 -25.93 -30.12 -36.87
CA ASP A 24 -26.90 -30.87 -36.05
C ASP A 24 -28.27 -30.17 -36.06
N THR A 25 -29.31 -30.87 -35.64
CA THR A 25 -30.65 -30.30 -35.46
C THR A 25 -30.88 -30.05 -33.98
N ASN A 26 -31.36 -28.85 -33.63
CA ASN A 26 -31.66 -28.51 -32.25
C ASN A 26 -32.69 -29.51 -31.70
N PRO A 27 -32.38 -30.28 -30.65
CA PRO A 27 -33.30 -31.27 -30.11
C PRO A 27 -34.49 -30.68 -29.34
N ASP A 28 -34.60 -29.35 -29.26
CA ASP A 28 -35.57 -28.59 -28.47
C ASP A 28 -35.53 -28.94 -26.96
N GLY A 29 -34.94 -28.04 -26.17
CA GLY A 29 -34.71 -28.25 -24.74
C GLY A 29 -33.25 -28.50 -24.42
N MET A 30 -32.97 -28.70 -23.13
CA MET A 30 -31.63 -28.92 -22.60
C MET A 30 -31.54 -30.33 -22.03
N TYR A 31 -30.57 -31.12 -22.47
CA TYR A 31 -30.27 -32.42 -21.91
C TYR A 31 -29.91 -32.31 -20.42
N THR A 32 -30.51 -33.17 -19.60
CA THR A 32 -30.35 -33.16 -18.13
C THR A 32 -29.73 -34.44 -17.58
N GLY A 33 -29.36 -35.38 -18.46
CA GLY A 33 -28.75 -36.65 -18.07
C GLY A 33 -27.23 -36.55 -17.84
N ASP A 34 -26.57 -37.71 -17.79
CA ASP A 34 -25.11 -37.76 -17.61
C ASP A 34 -24.37 -37.34 -18.90
N ILE A 35 -23.77 -36.16 -18.83
CA ILE A 35 -22.95 -35.57 -19.90
C ILE A 35 -21.59 -36.24 -20.08
N GLU A 36 -21.16 -37.14 -19.18
CA GLU A 36 -19.86 -37.80 -19.27
C GLU A 36 -19.90 -39.09 -20.08
N THR A 37 -21.03 -39.81 -20.03
CA THR A 37 -21.15 -41.13 -20.67
C THR A 37 -22.29 -41.25 -21.68
N SER A 38 -23.39 -40.52 -21.51
CA SER A 38 -24.61 -40.67 -22.30
C SER A 38 -25.11 -39.39 -22.97
N GLY A 39 -24.34 -38.30 -22.88
CA GLY A 39 -24.69 -37.02 -23.49
C GLY A 39 -24.69 -37.08 -25.02
N GLY A 40 -25.51 -36.23 -25.64
CA GLY A 40 -25.52 -36.00 -27.09
C GLY A 40 -24.23 -35.34 -27.59
N HIS A 41 -23.15 -36.11 -27.69
CA HIS A 41 -21.87 -35.70 -28.27
C HIS A 41 -21.85 -36.01 -29.78
N LEU A 42 -21.20 -35.17 -30.58
CA LEU A 42 -20.97 -35.51 -32.01
C LEU A 42 -19.98 -36.67 -32.13
N PHE A 43 -18.89 -36.62 -31.35
CA PHE A 43 -17.91 -37.71 -31.26
C PHE A 43 -17.64 -38.07 -29.81
N TYR A 44 -17.94 -39.32 -29.47
CA TYR A 44 -17.65 -39.90 -28.16
C TYR A 44 -16.62 -41.02 -28.29
N PHE A 45 -15.53 -40.90 -27.54
CA PHE A 45 -14.45 -41.89 -27.50
C PHE A 45 -14.28 -42.38 -26.08
N TYR A 46 -14.47 -43.68 -25.88
CA TYR A 46 -14.33 -44.32 -24.58
C TYR A 46 -13.15 -45.28 -24.58
N ALA A 47 -12.25 -45.15 -23.60
CA ALA A 47 -11.14 -46.09 -23.36
C ALA A 47 -10.25 -46.35 -24.59
N CYS A 48 -10.02 -45.33 -25.43
CA CYS A 48 -9.21 -45.43 -26.63
C CYS A 48 -7.73 -45.06 -26.37
N VAL A 49 -6.84 -45.56 -27.22
CA VAL A 49 -5.42 -45.14 -27.26
C VAL A 49 -5.20 -44.33 -28.53
N ASP A 50 -4.60 -43.15 -28.43
CA ASP A 50 -4.38 -42.24 -29.56
C ASP A 50 -5.64 -41.96 -30.41
N PRO A 51 -6.86 -41.78 -29.83
CA PRO A 51 -8.01 -41.38 -30.65
C PRO A 51 -7.78 -39.98 -31.20
N ARG A 52 -8.16 -39.75 -32.46
CA ARG A 52 -7.86 -38.51 -33.16
C ARG A 52 -9.08 -37.96 -33.89
N VAL A 53 -9.36 -36.67 -33.69
CA VAL A 53 -10.32 -35.90 -34.49
C VAL A 53 -9.57 -34.76 -35.17
N GLU A 54 -9.66 -34.66 -36.50
CA GLU A 54 -8.90 -33.68 -37.27
C GLU A 54 -9.74 -33.04 -38.37
N ASN A 55 -9.65 -31.72 -38.51
CA ASN A 55 -10.27 -30.95 -39.59
C ASN A 55 -11.78 -31.23 -39.68
N VAL A 56 -12.49 -30.87 -38.61
CA VAL A 56 -13.94 -31.01 -38.46
C VAL A 56 -14.54 -29.66 -38.15
N ARG A 57 -15.61 -29.30 -38.84
CA ARG A 57 -16.43 -28.12 -38.54
C ARG A 57 -17.79 -28.57 -38.04
N ALA A 58 -18.29 -27.94 -36.98
CA ALA A 58 -19.62 -28.17 -36.47
C ALA A 58 -20.39 -26.84 -36.31
N GLU A 59 -21.64 -26.85 -36.77
CA GLU A 59 -22.61 -25.78 -36.57
C GLU A 59 -23.83 -26.35 -35.84
N GLY A 60 -24.08 -25.86 -34.63
CA GLY A 60 -25.12 -26.43 -33.78
C GLY A 60 -24.71 -27.79 -33.20
N TRP A 61 -24.64 -27.87 -31.88
CA TRP A 61 -24.52 -29.11 -31.11
C TRP A 61 -25.00 -28.83 -29.70
N GLU A 62 -25.37 -29.88 -28.98
CA GLU A 62 -25.87 -29.74 -27.63
C GLU A 62 -24.72 -29.82 -26.60
N ASN A 63 -24.11 -30.99 -26.42
CA ASN A 63 -23.08 -31.20 -25.39
C ASN A 63 -21.68 -30.80 -25.86
N HIS A 64 -21.00 -31.71 -26.56
CA HIS A 64 -19.61 -31.54 -26.97
C HIS A 64 -19.45 -31.96 -28.43
N ILE A 65 -18.61 -31.25 -29.20
CA ILE A 65 -18.17 -31.76 -30.50
C ILE A 65 -17.34 -33.02 -30.27
N VAL A 66 -16.40 -32.98 -29.33
CA VAL A 66 -15.57 -34.13 -28.98
C VAL A 66 -15.54 -34.36 -27.48
N ASN A 67 -15.91 -35.57 -27.06
CA ASN A 67 -15.74 -36.04 -25.70
C ASN A 67 -14.79 -37.26 -25.69
N PHE A 68 -13.64 -37.09 -25.04
CA PHE A 68 -12.74 -38.19 -24.71
C PHE A 68 -12.93 -38.59 -23.27
N ASN A 69 -13.30 -39.85 -23.05
CA ASN A 69 -13.51 -40.42 -21.73
C ASN A 69 -12.56 -41.62 -21.52
N LYS A 70 -11.70 -41.54 -20.51
CA LYS A 70 -10.69 -42.55 -20.16
C LYS A 70 -9.71 -42.88 -21.29
N CYS A 71 -9.39 -41.90 -22.13
CA CYS A 71 -8.48 -42.09 -23.26
C CYS A 71 -7.03 -41.79 -22.90
N LEU A 72 -6.11 -42.53 -23.52
CA LEU A 72 -4.68 -42.23 -23.49
C LEU A 72 -4.28 -41.49 -24.76
N ARG A 73 -3.61 -40.35 -24.62
CA ARG A 73 -3.13 -39.48 -25.71
C ARG A 73 -4.21 -39.06 -26.72
N PRO A 74 -5.44 -38.67 -26.31
CA PRO A 74 -6.43 -38.17 -27.24
C PRO A 74 -6.00 -36.85 -27.88
N ARG A 75 -6.32 -36.65 -29.16
CA ARG A 75 -5.94 -35.45 -29.91
C ARG A 75 -7.12 -34.86 -30.67
N THR A 76 -7.29 -33.55 -30.57
CA THR A 76 -8.02 -32.79 -31.60
C THR A 76 -7.06 -31.85 -32.33
N ILE A 77 -7.31 -31.67 -33.63
CA ILE A 77 -6.50 -30.79 -34.47
C ILE A 77 -7.45 -30.07 -35.43
N ASP A 78 -7.40 -28.74 -35.45
CA ASP A 78 -8.16 -27.92 -36.41
C ASP A 78 -9.68 -28.20 -36.35
N ILE A 79 -10.25 -28.16 -35.14
CA ILE A 79 -11.72 -28.25 -34.93
C ILE A 79 -12.31 -26.86 -34.92
N GLU A 80 -13.35 -26.63 -35.70
CA GLU A 80 -14.10 -25.37 -35.70
C GLU A 80 -15.52 -25.62 -35.19
N GLY A 81 -15.94 -24.90 -34.16
CA GLY A 81 -17.31 -24.95 -33.64
C GLY A 81 -17.97 -23.59 -33.64
N ARG A 82 -19.21 -23.52 -34.13
CA ARG A 82 -20.03 -22.31 -34.13
C ARG A 82 -21.42 -22.57 -33.53
N ASN A 83 -21.83 -21.69 -32.62
CA ASN A 83 -23.21 -21.57 -32.14
C ASN A 83 -23.80 -22.89 -31.61
N PRO A 84 -23.31 -23.42 -30.47
CA PRO A 84 -23.98 -24.53 -29.79
C PRO A 84 -25.42 -24.15 -29.43
N PHE A 85 -26.32 -25.14 -29.36
CA PHE A 85 -27.73 -24.91 -29.00
C PHE A 85 -27.91 -24.51 -27.54
N GLN A 86 -27.02 -25.00 -26.66
CA GLN A 86 -27.08 -24.79 -25.22
C GLN A 86 -25.71 -24.37 -24.68
N THR A 87 -25.68 -23.38 -23.78
CA THR A 87 -24.46 -22.85 -23.16
C THR A 87 -24.62 -22.79 -21.64
N GLY A 88 -24.80 -23.95 -21.01
CA GLY A 88 -25.03 -24.08 -19.57
C GLY A 88 -24.80 -25.50 -19.06
N SER A 89 -24.57 -25.69 -17.76
CA SER A 89 -24.57 -27.00 -17.07
C SER A 89 -23.93 -28.21 -17.79
N GLY A 90 -22.78 -28.05 -18.46
CA GLY A 90 -22.15 -29.16 -19.21
C GLY A 90 -22.13 -29.02 -20.72
N HIS A 91 -22.83 -28.03 -21.27
CA HIS A 91 -23.16 -27.97 -22.69
C HIS A 91 -22.37 -26.90 -23.45
N GLY A 92 -22.32 -27.08 -24.77
CA GLY A 92 -21.74 -26.15 -25.72
C GLY A 92 -20.22 -26.08 -25.64
N TYR A 93 -19.54 -27.23 -25.62
CA TYR A 93 -18.08 -27.30 -25.62
C TYR A 93 -17.54 -27.77 -26.97
N ILE A 94 -16.37 -27.28 -27.39
CA ILE A 94 -15.62 -27.98 -28.46
C ILE A 94 -15.18 -29.35 -27.93
N GLY A 95 -14.52 -29.35 -26.78
CA GLY A 95 -13.77 -30.50 -26.32
C GLY A 95 -13.83 -30.71 -24.82
N ARG A 96 -14.07 -31.95 -24.40
CA ARG A 96 -13.91 -32.40 -23.01
C ARG A 96 -12.99 -33.60 -22.92
N MET A 97 -12.07 -33.55 -21.97
CA MET A 97 -11.24 -34.66 -21.54
C MET A 97 -11.63 -35.07 -20.13
N THR A 98 -12.24 -36.23 -20.01
CA THR A 98 -12.67 -36.84 -18.75
C THR A 98 -11.79 -38.04 -18.48
N HIS A 99 -11.08 -38.06 -17.35
CA HIS A 99 -10.17 -39.15 -16.97
C HIS A 99 -9.10 -39.48 -18.03
N CYS A 100 -8.69 -38.49 -18.82
CA CYS A 100 -7.72 -38.69 -19.89
C CYS A 100 -6.31 -38.41 -19.41
N VAL A 101 -5.35 -38.97 -20.14
CA VAL A 101 -3.92 -38.78 -19.85
C VAL A 101 -3.18 -38.42 -21.13
N ASP A 102 -2.29 -37.44 -21.06
CA ASP A 102 -1.41 -37.01 -22.16
C ASP A 102 -2.16 -36.49 -23.41
N GLY A 103 -3.36 -35.91 -23.24
CA GLY A 103 -4.23 -35.41 -24.30
C GLY A 103 -3.98 -33.97 -24.74
N GLU A 104 -4.33 -33.59 -25.98
CA GLU A 104 -4.12 -32.20 -26.45
C GLU A 104 -5.20 -31.73 -27.44
N PHE A 105 -5.73 -30.53 -27.22
CA PHE A 105 -6.53 -29.78 -28.19
C PHE A 105 -5.61 -28.80 -28.95
N THR A 106 -5.53 -28.90 -30.27
CA THR A 106 -4.63 -28.06 -31.08
C THR A 106 -5.38 -27.25 -32.11
N ARG A 107 -5.11 -25.93 -32.17
CA ARG A 107 -5.65 -25.01 -33.19
C ARG A 107 -7.17 -25.09 -33.37
N SER A 108 -7.88 -25.38 -32.28
CA SER A 108 -9.34 -25.42 -32.31
C SER A 108 -9.89 -24.01 -32.17
N VAL A 109 -10.92 -23.68 -32.95
CA VAL A 109 -11.54 -22.35 -33.00
C VAL A 109 -13.00 -22.46 -32.63
N ALA A 110 -13.45 -21.61 -31.72
CA ALA A 110 -14.82 -21.64 -31.21
C ALA A 110 -15.47 -20.26 -31.27
N TYR A 111 -16.75 -20.23 -31.62
CA TYR A 111 -17.59 -19.02 -31.62
C TYR A 111 -18.84 -19.25 -30.77
N GLY A 112 -19.12 -18.35 -29.82
CA GLY A 112 -20.31 -18.46 -28.95
C GLY A 112 -20.31 -19.69 -28.03
N THR A 113 -19.14 -20.30 -27.84
CA THR A 113 -18.97 -21.58 -27.13
C THR A 113 -18.61 -21.35 -25.67
N ARG A 114 -18.95 -22.28 -24.78
CA ARG A 114 -18.60 -22.18 -23.37
C ARG A 114 -17.15 -22.56 -23.12
N HIS A 115 -16.75 -23.78 -23.48
CA HIS A 115 -15.39 -24.29 -23.30
C HIS A 115 -14.79 -24.72 -24.63
N VAL A 116 -13.65 -24.15 -25.00
CA VAL A 116 -12.81 -24.68 -26.09
C VAL A 116 -12.12 -25.95 -25.62
N ALA A 117 -11.58 -25.92 -24.41
CA ALA A 117 -10.98 -27.09 -23.80
C ALA A 117 -11.41 -27.21 -22.34
N ASN A 118 -11.79 -28.43 -21.96
CA ASN A 118 -12.28 -28.74 -20.64
C ASN A 118 -11.62 -30.01 -20.09
N TYR A 119 -11.23 -29.97 -18.81
CA TYR A 119 -10.51 -31.06 -18.16
C TYR A 119 -11.13 -31.49 -16.84
N VAL A 120 -11.42 -32.78 -16.74
CA VAL A 120 -12.02 -33.40 -15.56
C VAL A 120 -11.20 -34.62 -15.17
N ALA A 121 -10.66 -34.60 -13.95
CA ALA A 121 -9.86 -35.68 -13.37
C ALA A 121 -8.80 -36.23 -14.35
N SER A 122 -8.20 -35.35 -15.14
CA SER A 122 -7.28 -35.68 -16.23
C SER A 122 -5.84 -35.27 -15.87
N ALA A 123 -4.85 -35.89 -16.50
CA ALA A 123 -3.44 -35.64 -16.19
C ALA A 123 -2.62 -35.34 -17.44
N ARG A 124 -1.76 -34.31 -17.39
CA ARG A 124 -0.87 -33.94 -18.51
C ARG A 124 -1.61 -33.68 -19.81
N CYS A 125 -2.83 -33.15 -19.70
CA CYS A 125 -3.64 -32.75 -20.84
C CYS A 125 -3.53 -31.25 -21.06
N GLY A 126 -3.74 -30.78 -22.29
CA GLY A 126 -3.70 -29.35 -22.53
C GLY A 126 -4.26 -28.87 -23.85
N SER A 127 -4.09 -27.58 -24.08
CA SER A 127 -4.49 -26.89 -25.30
C SER A 127 -3.32 -26.08 -25.86
N ARG A 128 -3.32 -25.92 -27.19
CA ARG A 128 -2.30 -25.16 -27.90
C ARG A 128 -2.86 -24.41 -29.10
N SER A 129 -2.58 -23.11 -29.14
CA SER A 129 -2.93 -22.22 -30.25
C SER A 129 -4.42 -22.24 -30.61
N CYS A 130 -5.28 -22.57 -29.64
CA CYS A 130 -6.73 -22.53 -29.77
C CYS A 130 -7.24 -21.09 -29.63
N ARG A 131 -8.43 -20.83 -30.17
CA ARG A 131 -9.04 -19.50 -30.17
C ARG A 131 -10.50 -19.57 -29.79
N SER A 132 -10.90 -18.69 -28.87
CA SER A 132 -12.28 -18.52 -28.45
C SER A 132 -12.77 -17.12 -28.79
N TYR A 133 -13.89 -17.03 -29.50
CA TYR A 133 -14.49 -15.76 -29.91
C TYR A 133 -15.88 -15.61 -29.30
N ARG A 134 -16.09 -14.51 -28.57
CA ARG A 134 -17.31 -14.19 -27.83
C ARG A 134 -17.82 -15.40 -27.03
N PRO A 135 -16.98 -15.99 -26.15
CA PRO A 135 -17.38 -17.15 -25.38
C PRO A 135 -18.60 -16.85 -24.51
N ALA A 136 -19.46 -17.87 -24.36
CA ALA A 136 -20.60 -17.85 -23.45
C ALA A 136 -20.25 -18.30 -22.02
N GLY A 137 -18.97 -18.57 -21.75
CA GLY A 137 -18.46 -18.99 -20.44
C GLY A 137 -16.93 -19.09 -20.43
N VAL A 138 -16.36 -19.77 -19.44
CA VAL A 138 -14.89 -19.84 -19.30
C VAL A 138 -14.25 -20.63 -20.45
N SER A 139 -13.39 -20.05 -21.28
CA SER A 139 -12.92 -20.76 -22.49
C SER A 139 -12.05 -21.99 -22.22
N TYR A 140 -11.16 -21.92 -21.22
CA TYR A 140 -10.24 -23.00 -20.86
C TYR A 140 -10.37 -23.29 -19.38
N GLN A 141 -10.88 -24.48 -19.03
CA GLN A 141 -11.27 -24.76 -17.64
C GLN A 141 -10.87 -26.15 -17.15
N THR A 142 -10.39 -26.18 -15.92
CA THR A 142 -10.33 -27.38 -15.07
C THR A 142 -11.47 -27.33 -14.04
N HIS A 143 -12.09 -28.46 -13.73
CA HIS A 143 -13.36 -28.51 -13.01
C HIS A 143 -13.29 -28.73 -11.49
N GLY A 144 -12.11 -28.71 -10.88
CA GLY A 144 -11.93 -29.00 -9.44
C GLY A 144 -12.10 -30.49 -9.11
N LEU A 145 -11.75 -31.36 -10.05
CA LEU A 145 -11.92 -32.81 -9.90
C LEU A 145 -10.57 -33.54 -9.83
N ARG A 146 -9.56 -32.86 -9.28
CA ARG A 146 -8.19 -33.33 -9.10
C ARG A 146 -7.47 -33.61 -10.41
N SER A 147 -7.79 -32.84 -11.45
CA SER A 147 -6.95 -32.76 -12.64
C SER A 147 -5.55 -32.33 -12.25
N ARG A 148 -4.53 -32.79 -12.98
CA ARG A 148 -3.14 -32.43 -12.71
C ARG A 148 -2.31 -32.13 -13.95
N ASP A 149 -1.30 -31.29 -13.77
CA ASP A 149 -0.30 -30.96 -14.78
C ASP A 149 -0.94 -30.51 -16.10
N ILE A 150 -2.03 -29.74 -16.00
CA ILE A 150 -2.75 -29.23 -17.15
C ILE A 150 -1.96 -28.07 -17.75
N TYR A 151 -2.04 -27.90 -19.07
CA TYR A 151 -1.38 -26.78 -19.74
C TYR A 151 -2.24 -26.10 -20.80
N SER A 152 -1.99 -24.83 -21.04
CA SER A 152 -2.57 -24.01 -22.11
C SER A 152 -1.47 -23.13 -22.66
N VAL A 153 -1.23 -23.18 -23.96
CA VAL A 153 -0.05 -22.57 -24.60
C VAL A 153 -0.47 -21.77 -25.83
N ASP A 154 -0.15 -20.48 -25.83
CA ASP A 154 -0.45 -19.57 -26.94
C ASP A 154 -1.94 -19.55 -27.33
N ASP A 155 -2.82 -19.83 -26.37
CA ASP A 155 -4.27 -19.85 -26.54
C ASP A 155 -4.84 -18.43 -26.42
N THR A 156 -5.88 -18.13 -27.21
CA THR A 156 -6.46 -16.78 -27.31
C THR A 156 -7.95 -16.77 -26.96
N VAL A 157 -8.41 -15.71 -26.29
CA VAL A 157 -9.82 -15.40 -26.02
C VAL A 157 -10.10 -13.96 -26.42
N VAL A 158 -11.15 -13.74 -27.21
CA VAL A 158 -11.57 -12.41 -27.69
C VAL A 158 -13.06 -12.21 -27.45
N GLY A 159 -13.41 -11.19 -26.66
CA GLY A 159 -14.77 -10.80 -26.28
C GLY A 159 -15.42 -11.74 -25.26
N GLY A 160 -16.75 -11.64 -25.15
CA GLY A 160 -17.57 -12.46 -24.25
C GLY A 160 -17.68 -11.87 -22.84
N ASP A 161 -18.69 -12.33 -22.11
CA ASP A 161 -19.04 -11.83 -20.77
C ASP A 161 -18.44 -12.68 -19.65
N SER A 162 -17.46 -13.53 -19.96
CA SER A 162 -16.90 -14.52 -19.03
C SER A 162 -15.37 -14.56 -19.05
N SER A 163 -14.79 -15.28 -18.10
CA SER A 163 -13.35 -15.34 -17.90
C SER A 163 -12.64 -16.14 -18.98
N GLY A 164 -11.37 -15.86 -19.24
CA GLY A 164 -10.60 -16.61 -20.24
C GLY A 164 -10.25 -18.01 -19.77
N TRP A 165 -9.55 -18.08 -18.63
CA TRP A 165 -9.06 -19.32 -18.02
C TRP A 165 -9.58 -19.50 -16.61
N SER A 166 -9.73 -20.77 -16.21
CA SER A 166 -9.98 -21.09 -14.81
C SER A 166 -9.31 -22.37 -14.33
N HIS A 167 -8.52 -22.25 -13.27
CA HIS A 167 -8.04 -23.36 -12.46
C HIS A 167 -9.04 -23.64 -11.34
N GLY A 168 -9.87 -24.67 -11.50
CA GLY A 168 -10.98 -25.01 -10.60
C GLY A 168 -12.36 -24.47 -11.02
N ASN A 169 -13.40 -25.00 -10.38
CA ASN A 169 -14.80 -24.60 -10.57
C ASN A 169 -15.56 -24.59 -9.23
N THR A 170 -16.55 -23.70 -9.11
CA THR A 170 -17.15 -23.09 -7.91
C THR A 170 -17.70 -23.99 -6.79
N THR A 171 -17.44 -25.30 -6.73
CA THR A 171 -17.90 -26.19 -5.64
C THR A 171 -17.10 -27.49 -5.48
N TYR A 172 -15.83 -27.55 -5.88
CA TYR A 172 -15.10 -28.83 -5.90
C TYR A 172 -13.68 -28.72 -5.32
N ALA A 173 -13.08 -29.87 -5.02
CA ALA A 173 -11.71 -29.98 -4.49
C ALA A 173 -10.68 -29.33 -5.43
N GLY A 174 -9.54 -28.92 -4.92
CA GLY A 174 -8.48 -28.32 -5.74
C GLY A 174 -7.98 -29.21 -6.88
N ASP A 175 -7.62 -28.58 -7.99
CA ASP A 175 -6.79 -29.17 -9.04
C ASP A 175 -5.30 -28.84 -8.79
N TYR A 176 -4.38 -29.57 -9.45
CA TYR A 176 -2.96 -29.57 -9.11
C TYR A 176 -2.07 -29.29 -10.32
N GLY A 177 -1.53 -28.08 -10.41
CA GLY A 177 -0.67 -27.71 -11.53
C GLY A 177 -1.48 -27.36 -12.77
N TYR A 178 -1.54 -26.06 -13.07
CA TYR A 178 -2.03 -25.55 -14.35
C TYR A 178 -1.05 -24.50 -14.87
N ARG A 179 -0.37 -24.82 -15.98
CA ARG A 179 0.57 -23.92 -16.66
C ARG A 179 -0.12 -23.22 -17.82
N ILE A 180 -0.33 -21.92 -17.70
CA ILE A 180 -0.92 -21.05 -18.71
C ILE A 180 0.21 -20.19 -19.25
N LEU A 181 0.67 -20.51 -20.46
CA LEU A 181 1.86 -19.91 -21.08
C LEU A 181 1.44 -19.02 -22.24
N ARG A 182 1.83 -17.75 -22.19
CA ARG A 182 1.50 -16.72 -23.18
C ARG A 182 0.01 -16.68 -23.54
N PRO A 183 -0.91 -16.66 -22.55
CA PRO A 183 -2.33 -16.48 -22.84
C PRO A 183 -2.58 -15.10 -23.44
N ARG A 184 -3.50 -15.02 -24.41
CA ARG A 184 -3.99 -13.75 -24.93
C ARG A 184 -5.46 -13.56 -24.60
N TYR A 185 -5.78 -12.53 -23.81
CA TYR A 185 -7.15 -12.20 -23.43
C TYR A 185 -7.49 -10.78 -23.84
N TYR A 186 -8.59 -10.61 -24.57
CA TYR A 186 -9.18 -9.31 -24.86
C TYR A 186 -10.66 -9.38 -24.50
N GLY A 187 -11.08 -8.82 -23.37
CA GLY A 187 -12.46 -8.97 -22.91
C GLY A 187 -12.83 -7.96 -21.83
N THR A 188 -13.98 -8.17 -21.19
CA THR A 188 -14.49 -7.28 -20.13
C THR A 188 -14.57 -7.96 -18.76
N ASN A 189 -14.23 -9.25 -18.68
CA ASN A 189 -14.26 -10.05 -17.46
C ASN A 189 -12.82 -10.45 -17.05
N ASN A 190 -12.68 -11.26 -16.01
CA ASN A 190 -11.39 -11.68 -15.49
C ASN A 190 -10.60 -12.48 -16.54
N GLY A 191 -9.34 -12.13 -16.80
CA GLY A 191 -8.51 -12.87 -17.75
C GLY A 191 -8.29 -14.31 -17.29
N VAL A 192 -7.72 -14.47 -16.11
CA VAL A 192 -7.44 -15.77 -15.48
C VAL A 192 -8.00 -15.85 -14.07
N LEU A 193 -8.59 -16.99 -13.72
CA LEU A 193 -9.05 -17.31 -12.36
C LEU A 193 -8.26 -18.50 -11.78
N ALA A 194 -7.64 -18.33 -10.61
CA ALA A 194 -7.12 -19.42 -9.79
C ALA A 194 -7.98 -19.57 -8.53
N ARG A 195 -8.67 -20.71 -8.37
CA ARG A 195 -9.69 -20.85 -7.32
C ARG A 195 -9.89 -22.28 -6.78
N CYS A 196 -10.77 -22.40 -5.79
CA CYS A 196 -11.31 -23.65 -5.25
C CYS A 196 -10.26 -24.57 -4.62
N GLY A 197 -9.32 -24.01 -3.86
CA GLY A 197 -8.23 -24.77 -3.24
C GLY A 197 -7.23 -25.35 -4.24
N SER A 198 -7.28 -24.94 -5.52
CA SER A 198 -6.31 -25.39 -6.52
C SER A 198 -4.92 -24.86 -6.19
N THR A 199 -3.90 -25.67 -6.48
CA THR A 199 -2.50 -25.38 -6.14
C THR A 199 -1.58 -25.54 -7.34
N GLY A 200 -0.48 -24.78 -7.38
CA GLY A 200 0.52 -24.91 -8.44
C GLY A 200 0.13 -24.21 -9.74
N THR A 201 -0.69 -23.15 -9.69
CA THR A 201 -1.03 -22.36 -10.89
C THR A 201 0.19 -21.56 -11.32
N ARG A 202 0.55 -21.62 -12.61
CA ARG A 202 1.63 -20.84 -13.21
C ARG A 202 1.08 -20.09 -14.41
N ILE A 203 1.06 -18.76 -14.34
CA ILE A 203 0.65 -17.87 -15.43
C ILE A 203 1.90 -17.16 -15.87
N ILE A 204 2.34 -17.38 -17.12
CA ILE A 204 3.65 -16.94 -17.59
C ILE A 204 3.49 -16.12 -18.86
N ASP A 205 4.08 -14.92 -18.85
CA ASP A 205 4.10 -13.96 -19.95
C ASP A 205 2.70 -13.67 -20.55
N PRO A 206 1.69 -13.34 -19.72
CA PRO A 206 0.34 -13.08 -20.21
C PRO A 206 0.25 -11.80 -21.04
N GLU A 207 -0.65 -11.78 -22.03
CA GLU A 207 -1.11 -10.56 -22.72
C GLU A 207 -2.61 -10.42 -22.42
N ILE A 208 -2.97 -9.56 -21.48
CA ILE A 208 -4.35 -9.43 -20.99
C ILE A 208 -4.81 -7.99 -21.06
N HIS A 209 -5.92 -7.77 -21.74
CA HIS A 209 -6.60 -6.49 -21.84
C HIS A 209 -8.02 -6.66 -21.29
N THR A 210 -8.33 -6.01 -20.17
CA THR A 210 -9.67 -6.13 -19.55
C THR A 210 -10.14 -4.90 -18.78
N THR A 211 -11.47 -4.78 -18.63
CA THR A 211 -12.11 -3.86 -17.66
C THR A 211 -12.15 -4.41 -16.23
N ALA A 212 -11.99 -5.72 -16.03
CA ALA A 212 -12.12 -6.35 -14.72
C ALA A 212 -10.74 -6.63 -14.09
N LYS A 213 -10.44 -7.89 -13.75
CA LYS A 213 -9.14 -8.30 -13.20
C LYS A 213 -8.31 -9.02 -14.25
N GLY A 214 -7.02 -8.69 -14.37
CA GLY A 214 -6.12 -9.46 -15.23
C GLY A 214 -6.02 -10.90 -14.74
N VAL A 215 -5.57 -11.06 -13.49
CA VAL A 215 -5.54 -12.32 -12.77
C VAL A 215 -6.27 -12.18 -11.44
N GLU A 216 -7.19 -13.09 -11.16
CA GLU A 216 -7.80 -13.25 -9.84
C GLU A 216 -7.30 -14.55 -9.18
N VAL A 217 -6.91 -14.43 -7.91
CA VAL A 217 -6.64 -15.56 -7.03
C VAL A 217 -7.64 -15.51 -5.88
N SER A 218 -8.43 -16.56 -5.70
CA SER A 218 -9.52 -16.55 -4.73
C SER A 218 -9.82 -17.95 -4.20
N SER A 219 -10.77 -18.04 -3.26
CA SER A 219 -11.37 -19.32 -2.83
C SER A 219 -10.32 -20.37 -2.43
N LEU A 220 -9.42 -20.01 -1.51
CA LEU A 220 -8.37 -20.89 -0.96
C LEU A 220 -7.31 -21.37 -1.97
N ALA A 221 -7.26 -20.83 -3.20
CA ALA A 221 -6.17 -21.17 -4.12
C ALA A 221 -4.82 -20.80 -3.51
N SER A 222 -3.80 -21.62 -3.72
CA SER A 222 -2.49 -21.46 -3.09
C SER A 222 -1.37 -21.83 -4.05
N ASP A 223 -0.13 -21.45 -3.73
CA ASP A 223 1.03 -21.68 -4.59
C ASP A 223 0.72 -21.21 -6.03
N VAL A 224 0.38 -19.93 -6.16
CA VAL A 224 0.12 -19.29 -7.46
C VAL A 224 1.30 -18.40 -7.81
N ILE A 225 1.83 -18.59 -9.01
CA ILE A 225 2.86 -17.71 -9.57
C ILE A 225 2.29 -17.02 -10.80
N VAL A 226 2.35 -15.69 -10.78
CA VAL A 226 2.11 -14.83 -11.93
C VAL A 226 3.46 -14.25 -12.34
N ASP A 227 3.99 -14.72 -13.47
CA ASP A 227 5.23 -14.24 -14.05
C ASP A 227 4.92 -13.26 -15.17
N LEU A 228 5.15 -11.98 -14.88
CA LEU A 228 4.90 -10.87 -15.79
C LEU A 228 6.17 -10.45 -16.52
N THR A 229 7.31 -11.13 -16.37
CA THR A 229 8.62 -10.63 -16.84
C THR A 229 8.62 -10.21 -18.32
N GLN A 230 7.85 -10.90 -19.19
CA GLN A 230 7.61 -10.48 -20.58
C GLN A 230 6.11 -10.28 -20.89
N GLY A 231 5.28 -10.20 -19.87
CA GLY A 231 3.83 -10.05 -20.00
C GLY A 231 3.38 -8.60 -20.06
N THR A 232 2.16 -8.40 -20.55
CA THR A 232 1.42 -7.14 -20.53
C THR A 232 0.06 -7.36 -19.89
N ILE A 233 -0.30 -6.54 -18.90
CA ILE A 233 -1.66 -6.48 -18.38
C ILE A 233 -2.14 -5.02 -18.44
N GLU A 234 -3.13 -4.78 -19.29
CA GLU A 234 -3.83 -3.51 -19.41
C GLU A 234 -5.19 -3.57 -18.71
N ILE A 235 -5.39 -2.66 -17.75
CA ILE A 235 -6.66 -2.48 -17.06
C ILE A 235 -7.29 -1.15 -17.48
N PHE A 236 -8.31 -1.22 -18.32
CA PHE A 236 -9.04 -0.04 -18.81
C PHE A 236 -10.42 0.15 -18.14
N GLY A 237 -10.67 -0.56 -17.03
CA GLY A 237 -11.85 -0.37 -16.19
C GLY A 237 -11.54 0.38 -14.90
N GLU A 238 -12.51 1.17 -14.42
CA GLU A 238 -12.33 2.08 -13.27
C GLU A 238 -12.94 1.55 -11.96
N ALA A 239 -13.60 0.38 -12.00
CA ALA A 239 -14.24 -0.17 -10.81
C ALA A 239 -13.21 -0.43 -9.70
N GLY A 240 -13.58 -0.18 -8.43
CA GLY A 240 -12.71 -0.45 -7.28
C GLY A 240 -12.27 -1.91 -7.14
N THR A 241 -12.91 -2.81 -7.89
CA THR A 241 -12.60 -4.24 -7.97
C THR A 241 -11.70 -4.62 -9.15
N SER A 242 -11.28 -3.66 -10.00
CA SER A 242 -10.40 -3.90 -11.14
C SER A 242 -8.92 -3.82 -10.71
N TYR A 243 -8.11 -4.78 -11.13
CA TYR A 243 -6.70 -4.93 -10.74
C TYR A 243 -5.93 -5.70 -11.82
N ALA A 244 -4.63 -5.45 -11.95
CA ALA A 244 -3.77 -6.30 -12.79
C ALA A 244 -3.68 -7.71 -12.18
N VAL A 245 -3.40 -7.79 -10.88
CA VAL A 245 -3.45 -9.03 -10.10
C VAL A 245 -4.16 -8.75 -8.77
N HIS A 246 -5.13 -9.58 -8.43
CA HIS A 246 -5.87 -9.47 -7.18
C HIS A 246 -6.01 -10.84 -6.51
N ALA A 247 -5.38 -10.99 -5.35
CA ALA A 247 -5.60 -12.11 -4.44
C ALA A 247 -6.41 -11.61 -3.25
N ALA A 248 -7.60 -12.16 -3.02
CA ALA A 248 -8.46 -11.77 -1.90
C ALA A 248 -9.56 -12.80 -1.61
N ASP A 249 -10.15 -12.73 -0.42
CA ASP A 249 -11.45 -13.36 -0.18
C ASP A 249 -12.57 -12.56 -0.88
N VAL A 250 -12.85 -12.93 -2.13
CA VAL A 250 -13.92 -12.35 -2.94
C VAL A 250 -15.33 -12.56 -2.36
N ASN A 251 -15.52 -13.47 -1.40
CA ASN A 251 -16.80 -13.70 -0.72
C ASN A 251 -16.96 -12.85 0.56
N GLY A 252 -15.91 -12.14 1.00
CA GLY A 252 -15.96 -11.18 2.11
C GLY A 252 -16.12 -11.79 3.51
N SER A 253 -15.92 -13.10 3.67
CA SER A 253 -16.09 -13.82 4.93
C SER A 253 -14.82 -13.92 5.78
N GLY A 254 -13.66 -13.67 5.19
CA GLY A 254 -12.33 -13.96 5.75
C GLY A 254 -11.93 -15.44 5.67
N GLU A 255 -12.88 -16.36 5.53
CA GLU A 255 -12.66 -17.82 5.58
C GLU A 255 -11.99 -18.36 4.30
N TYR A 256 -12.17 -17.70 3.16
CA TYR A 256 -11.74 -18.21 1.86
C TYR A 256 -10.54 -17.47 1.25
N LYS A 257 -9.75 -16.78 2.10
CA LYS A 257 -8.53 -16.09 1.68
C LYS A 257 -7.57 -17.05 0.96
N PRO A 258 -6.95 -16.64 -0.16
CA PRO A 258 -5.93 -17.44 -0.83
C PRO A 258 -4.75 -17.81 0.08
N GLY A 259 -4.02 -18.86 -0.28
CA GLY A 259 -2.70 -19.17 0.29
C GLY A 259 -1.60 -18.36 -0.37
N SER A 260 -0.38 -18.92 -0.46
CA SER A 260 0.77 -18.17 -1.00
C SER A 260 0.58 -17.75 -2.46
N VAL A 261 0.89 -16.48 -2.77
CA VAL A 261 0.88 -15.89 -4.11
C VAL A 261 2.20 -15.17 -4.35
N THR A 262 2.79 -15.39 -5.52
CA THR A 262 4.00 -14.70 -5.96
C THR A 262 3.75 -14.04 -7.31
N VAL A 263 4.02 -12.75 -7.38
CA VAL A 263 4.02 -11.97 -8.60
C VAL A 263 5.46 -11.61 -8.93
N HIS A 264 5.99 -12.23 -9.98
CA HIS A 264 7.25 -11.79 -10.58
C HIS A 264 6.94 -10.69 -11.56
N GLY A 265 7.73 -9.63 -11.49
CA GLY A 265 7.50 -8.49 -12.32
C GLY A 265 8.58 -7.44 -12.20
N PRO A 266 8.34 -6.30 -12.86
CA PRO A 266 7.14 -6.08 -13.67
C PRO A 266 7.30 -6.67 -15.09
N GLY A 267 6.18 -6.70 -15.80
CA GLY A 267 6.14 -6.52 -17.25
C GLY A 267 5.51 -5.17 -17.58
N ASP A 268 4.84 -5.06 -18.72
CA ASP A 268 4.11 -3.84 -19.08
C ASP A 268 2.74 -3.80 -18.38
N LEU A 269 2.68 -3.12 -17.23
CA LEU A 269 1.43 -2.84 -16.52
C LEU A 269 0.92 -1.44 -16.87
N VAL A 270 -0.27 -1.37 -17.47
CA VAL A 270 -0.82 -0.11 -18.01
C VAL A 270 -2.31 0.05 -17.70
N GLY A 271 -2.77 1.30 -17.74
CA GLY A 271 -4.18 1.65 -17.55
C GLY A 271 -4.52 2.20 -16.16
N THR A 272 -5.81 2.44 -15.93
CA THR A 272 -6.33 3.22 -14.78
C THR A 272 -6.16 2.51 -13.45
N ARG A 273 -6.09 1.17 -13.45
CA ARG A 273 -5.93 0.34 -12.25
C ARG A 273 -4.91 -0.78 -12.46
N ALA A 274 -3.71 -0.40 -12.90
CA ALA A 274 -2.52 -1.25 -13.02
C ALA A 274 -1.92 -1.61 -11.64
N LEU A 275 -2.75 -2.17 -10.76
CA LEU A 275 -2.45 -2.42 -9.36
C LEU A 275 -2.31 -3.92 -9.09
N VAL A 276 -1.40 -4.26 -8.19
CA VAL A 276 -1.27 -5.61 -7.60
C VAL A 276 -1.71 -5.53 -6.15
N SER A 277 -2.71 -6.33 -5.79
CA SER A 277 -3.22 -6.43 -4.42
C SER A 277 -3.20 -7.88 -3.96
N LEU A 278 -2.50 -8.14 -2.87
CA LEU A 278 -2.35 -9.48 -2.31
C LEU A 278 -2.83 -9.49 -0.86
N ASP A 279 -4.06 -9.96 -0.66
CA ASP A 279 -4.61 -10.38 0.63
C ASP A 279 -4.59 -11.92 0.67
N VAL A 280 -3.66 -12.47 1.46
CA VAL A 280 -3.37 -13.91 1.50
C VAL A 280 -3.08 -14.41 2.92
N THR A 281 -3.28 -15.71 3.14
CA THR A 281 -2.92 -16.43 4.37
C THR A 281 -1.51 -17.03 4.32
N GLY A 282 -0.94 -17.16 3.12
CA GLY A 282 0.42 -17.65 2.91
C GLY A 282 1.41 -16.50 2.68
N ALA A 283 2.52 -16.80 2.01
CA ALA A 283 3.47 -15.76 1.65
C ALA A 283 2.95 -14.92 0.47
N ALA A 284 2.94 -13.59 0.64
CA ALA A 284 2.78 -12.63 -0.45
C ALA A 284 4.17 -12.17 -0.91
N ARG A 285 4.46 -12.33 -2.21
CA ARG A 285 5.72 -11.89 -2.80
C ARG A 285 5.49 -11.08 -4.06
N ILE A 286 6.10 -9.92 -4.15
CA ILE A 286 6.08 -9.07 -5.34
C ILE A 286 7.53 -8.67 -5.65
N GLY A 287 8.03 -9.03 -6.84
CA GLY A 287 9.29 -8.49 -7.36
C GLY A 287 10.56 -8.68 -6.51
N GLY A 288 10.57 -9.57 -5.52
CA GLY A 288 11.70 -9.78 -4.59
C GLY A 288 11.50 -9.20 -3.19
N VAL A 289 10.37 -8.55 -2.93
CA VAL A 289 9.91 -8.15 -1.60
C VAL A 289 9.05 -9.27 -1.02
N GLU A 290 9.35 -9.68 0.22
CA GLU A 290 8.57 -10.64 0.99
C GLU A 290 7.83 -9.92 2.11
N TYR A 291 6.53 -10.17 2.21
CA TYR A 291 5.68 -9.63 3.26
C TYR A 291 5.30 -10.75 4.24
N ASP A 292 5.21 -10.39 5.53
CA ASP A 292 4.77 -11.30 6.58
C ASP A 292 3.29 -11.67 6.44
N GLN A 293 2.91 -12.84 6.96
CA GLN A 293 1.55 -13.37 6.83
C GLN A 293 0.52 -12.48 7.52
N GLY A 294 -0.51 -12.05 6.78
CA GLY A 294 -1.69 -11.37 7.31
C GLY A 294 -1.81 -9.88 6.98
N ASP A 295 -0.83 -9.28 6.31
CA ASP A 295 -0.90 -7.89 5.87
C ASP A 295 -1.48 -7.79 4.45
N ASP A 296 -2.58 -7.05 4.32
CA ASP A 296 -3.15 -6.67 3.02
C ASP A 296 -2.20 -5.64 2.37
N GLN A 297 -1.65 -5.98 1.21
CA GLN A 297 -0.71 -5.09 0.51
C GLN A 297 -1.20 -4.70 -0.87
N LEU A 298 -1.05 -3.41 -1.19
CA LEU A 298 -1.43 -2.82 -2.48
C LEU A 298 -0.24 -2.06 -3.06
N GLN A 299 0.29 -2.56 -4.17
CA GLN A 299 1.39 -1.94 -4.88
C GLN A 299 1.00 -1.53 -6.30
N ARG A 300 1.70 -0.50 -6.79
CA ARG A 300 1.68 -0.06 -8.19
C ARG A 300 3.10 -0.11 -8.75
N TRP A 301 3.20 -0.42 -10.04
CA TRP A 301 4.45 -0.25 -10.77
C TRP A 301 4.64 1.23 -11.16
N ASP A 302 5.81 1.82 -10.88
CA ASP A 302 6.08 3.24 -11.19
C ASP A 302 6.90 3.48 -12.47
N GLY A 303 7.31 2.40 -13.14
CA GLY A 303 8.23 2.45 -14.28
C GLY A 303 9.63 1.91 -13.98
N THR A 304 10.02 1.84 -12.70
CA THR A 304 11.36 1.42 -12.25
C THR A 304 11.37 0.43 -11.08
N ASP A 305 10.43 0.53 -10.15
CA ASP A 305 10.26 -0.42 -9.04
C ASP A 305 8.77 -0.54 -8.63
N TRP A 306 8.51 -1.52 -7.76
CA TRP A 306 7.23 -1.64 -7.08
C TRP A 306 7.14 -0.61 -5.95
N ALA A 307 6.12 0.25 -6.01
CA ALA A 307 5.86 1.26 -5.01
C ALA A 307 4.54 0.97 -4.28
N GLU A 308 4.54 1.13 -2.96
CA GLU A 308 3.31 1.08 -2.16
C GLU A 308 2.33 2.17 -2.61
N VAL A 309 1.05 1.82 -2.63
CA VAL A 309 -0.02 2.79 -2.90
C VAL A 309 -0.44 3.41 -1.58
N GLU A 310 -0.09 4.68 -1.38
CA GLU A 310 -0.67 5.47 -0.28
C GLU A 310 -2.20 5.42 -0.40
N SER A 311 -2.86 4.80 0.58
CA SER A 311 -4.31 4.69 0.61
C SER A 311 -4.91 6.07 0.84
N GLY A 312 -5.27 6.75 -0.24
CA GLY A 312 -6.10 7.95 -0.19
C GLY A 312 -7.50 7.58 0.30
N GLY A 313 -7.70 7.60 1.62
CA GLY A 313 -9.03 7.57 2.24
C GLY A 313 -9.16 6.60 3.43
N ALA A 314 -9.11 7.18 4.63
CA ALA A 314 -9.64 6.67 5.90
C ALA A 314 -8.92 5.49 6.58
N ALA A 315 -7.76 5.76 7.18
CA ALA A 315 -7.43 5.47 8.58
C ALA A 315 -6.05 6.10 8.86
N GLY A 316 -5.80 6.45 10.12
CA GLY A 316 -4.64 7.25 10.51
C GLY A 316 -3.30 6.74 9.97
N VAL A 317 -2.42 7.70 9.70
CA VAL A 317 -0.97 7.49 9.56
C VAL A 317 -0.54 6.55 10.68
N THR A 318 -0.29 5.28 10.33
CA THR A 318 0.38 4.35 11.23
C THR A 318 1.86 4.62 11.04
N LEU A 319 2.41 5.41 11.96
CA LEU A 319 3.86 5.53 12.10
C LEU A 319 4.34 4.23 12.72
N ASP A 320 4.73 3.28 11.88
CA ASP A 320 5.40 2.07 12.35
C ASP A 320 6.74 2.46 13.01
N THR A 321 6.99 1.80 14.12
CA THR A 321 8.12 1.97 15.01
C THR A 321 9.45 1.78 14.28
N ASP A 322 10.42 2.65 14.56
CA ASP A 322 11.84 2.57 14.15
C ASP A 322 12.26 2.97 12.71
N GLN A 323 11.58 3.91 12.06
CA GLN A 323 12.16 4.57 10.86
C GLN A 323 12.72 5.97 11.18
N THR A 324 14.04 6.06 11.10
CA THR A 324 14.82 7.32 11.10
C THR A 324 14.42 8.14 9.88
N ILE A 325 14.01 9.40 10.04
CA ILE A 325 13.71 10.29 8.90
C ILE A 325 15.02 10.63 8.18
N THR A 326 15.35 9.88 7.12
CA THR A 326 16.42 10.21 6.17
C THR A 326 15.83 10.38 4.79
N GLY A 327 15.50 11.63 4.41
CA GLY A 327 15.11 11.94 3.04
C GLY A 327 14.30 13.21 2.92
N ALA A 328 14.97 14.32 2.60
CA ALA A 328 14.33 15.60 2.32
C ALA A 328 13.48 15.53 1.03
N LYS A 329 12.18 15.25 1.16
CA LYS A 329 11.16 15.92 0.34
C LYS A 329 10.61 17.06 1.20
N SER A 330 10.76 18.28 0.70
CA SER A 330 10.31 19.57 1.29
C SER A 330 9.67 19.44 2.68
N MET A 331 10.46 19.66 3.74
CA MET A 331 10.00 19.69 5.14
C MET A 331 9.11 20.93 5.41
N ALA A 332 8.00 21.04 4.70
CA ALA A 332 7.04 22.10 4.93
C ALA A 332 6.24 21.85 6.21
N GLU A 333 6.19 20.62 6.73
CA GLU A 333 5.18 20.23 7.73
C GLU A 333 5.78 19.24 8.75
N VAL A 334 6.27 19.75 9.89
CA VAL A 334 6.63 18.93 11.07
C VAL A 334 5.63 19.26 12.17
N GLY A 335 4.82 18.28 12.58
CA GLY A 335 3.98 18.33 13.77
C GLY A 335 4.11 17.02 14.54
N PHE A 336 4.25 17.07 15.86
CA PHE A 336 4.24 15.90 16.74
C PHE A 336 2.94 15.86 17.56
N PHE A 337 2.49 14.66 17.92
CA PHE A 337 1.44 14.37 18.91
C PHE A 337 0.22 15.33 18.92
N GLY A 338 -0.66 15.22 17.93
CA GLY A 338 -1.99 15.82 17.99
C GLY A 338 -2.07 17.32 17.68
N THR A 339 -1.01 17.93 17.14
CA THR A 339 -1.06 19.29 16.57
C THR A 339 -1.16 19.27 15.04
N SER A 340 -1.79 20.29 14.47
CA SER A 340 -1.74 20.57 13.04
C SER A 340 -0.30 20.88 12.63
N ALA A 341 0.09 20.42 11.45
CA ALA A 341 1.44 20.63 10.95
C ALA A 341 1.75 22.14 10.83
N LEU A 342 2.99 22.51 11.18
CA LEU A 342 3.47 23.88 11.02
C LEU A 342 3.51 24.23 9.53
N GLY A 343 2.77 25.26 9.09
CA GLY A 343 2.76 25.67 7.68
C GLY A 343 4.05 26.37 7.19
N THR A 344 4.95 26.73 8.10
CA THR A 344 6.26 27.32 7.80
C THR A 344 7.30 26.93 8.85
N LYS A 345 8.57 26.81 8.43
CA LYS A 345 9.69 26.58 9.34
C LYS A 345 9.84 27.76 10.31
N PRO A 346 9.94 27.51 11.63
CA PRO A 346 10.25 28.56 12.59
C PRO A 346 11.56 29.29 12.27
N SER A 347 11.53 30.62 12.38
CA SER A 347 12.68 31.51 12.26
C SER A 347 13.55 31.46 13.52
N ALA A 348 14.82 31.87 13.39
CA ALA A 348 15.73 32.08 14.53
C ALA A 348 15.26 33.18 15.51
N THR A 349 14.26 33.97 15.11
CA THR A 349 13.65 35.03 15.91
C THR A 349 12.34 34.62 16.57
N ASP A 350 11.82 33.44 16.23
CA ASP A 350 10.54 33.00 16.79
C ASP A 350 10.71 32.63 18.26
N ASP A 351 9.69 32.94 19.05
CA ASP A 351 9.68 32.60 20.46
C ASP A 351 9.73 31.08 20.66
N LEU A 352 10.74 30.61 21.38
CA LEU A 352 10.98 29.18 21.61
C LEU A 352 9.77 28.48 22.24
N GLY A 353 9.08 29.15 23.17
CA GLY A 353 7.86 28.63 23.76
C GLY A 353 6.82 28.37 22.67
N THR A 354 6.53 29.37 21.85
CA THR A 354 5.56 29.29 20.75
C THR A 354 5.90 28.14 19.80
N VAL A 355 7.16 28.01 19.39
CA VAL A 355 7.65 26.92 18.54
C VAL A 355 7.39 25.55 19.18
N LEU A 356 7.74 25.36 20.45
CA LEU A 356 7.54 24.08 21.13
C LEU A 356 6.06 23.70 21.29
N SER A 357 5.17 24.68 21.49
CA SER A 357 3.73 24.41 21.54
C SER A 357 3.14 24.08 20.18
N SER A 358 3.57 24.77 19.13
CA SER A 358 3.09 24.49 17.77
C SER A 358 3.59 23.14 17.26
N LEU A 359 4.78 22.72 17.69
CA LEU A 359 5.31 21.37 17.45
C LEU A 359 4.64 20.27 18.28
N GLY A 360 3.71 20.60 19.19
CA GLY A 360 3.02 19.61 20.03
C GLY A 360 3.87 18.99 21.14
N LEU A 361 5.07 19.53 21.38
CA LEU A 361 5.96 19.09 22.46
C LEU A 361 5.55 19.67 23.82
N ARG A 362 4.55 20.57 23.84
CA ARG A 362 3.92 21.11 25.05
C ARG A 362 2.52 21.67 24.77
N THR A 363 1.71 21.82 25.82
CA THR A 363 0.41 22.49 25.78
C THR A 363 0.55 24.01 25.66
N ALA A 364 -0.32 24.65 24.86
CA ALA A 364 -0.38 26.11 24.72
C ALA A 364 -1.02 26.79 25.96
N GLY A 365 -0.63 28.05 26.22
CA GLY A 365 -1.35 28.93 27.17
C GLY A 365 -0.78 29.07 28.60
N GLY A 366 0.39 28.51 28.93
CA GLY A 366 1.04 28.65 30.25
C GLY A 366 2.37 29.41 30.24
N ALA A 367 2.78 29.92 31.42
CA ALA A 367 4.13 30.46 31.65
C ALA A 367 5.19 29.38 31.44
N TYR A 368 6.37 29.74 30.90
CA TYR A 368 7.46 28.82 30.59
C TYR A 368 8.70 29.05 31.48
N PRO A 369 8.65 28.77 32.79
CA PRO A 369 9.83 28.91 33.64
C PRO A 369 10.91 27.90 33.24
N ILE A 370 12.15 28.38 33.13
CA ILE A 370 13.32 27.48 33.04
C ILE A 370 13.55 26.91 34.45
N THR A 371 13.04 25.70 34.69
CA THR A 371 13.36 24.96 35.92
C THR A 371 14.67 24.22 35.69
N THR A 372 15.72 24.58 36.42
CA THR A 372 17.01 23.90 36.34
C THR A 372 17.31 23.21 37.66
N SER A 373 17.84 21.99 37.59
CA SER A 373 18.35 21.24 38.75
C SER A 373 19.83 21.54 39.04
N GLY A 374 20.43 22.50 38.33
CA GLY A 374 21.85 22.82 38.37
C GLY A 374 22.15 24.24 37.89
N ALA A 375 23.44 24.59 37.77
CA ALA A 375 23.87 25.93 37.38
C ALA A 375 23.38 26.31 35.96
N VAL A 376 22.89 27.55 35.82
CA VAL A 376 22.51 28.13 34.53
C VAL A 376 23.67 28.98 34.01
N ALA A 377 24.24 28.59 32.88
CA ALA A 377 25.22 29.41 32.15
C ALA A 377 24.48 30.23 31.07
N LEU A 378 24.64 31.55 31.10
CA LEU A 378 24.13 32.45 30.07
C LEU A 378 25.27 32.86 29.15
N THR A 379 25.13 32.64 27.84
CA THR A 379 26.07 33.16 26.84
C THR A 379 25.64 34.59 26.49
N GLY A 380 26.02 35.52 27.36
CA GLY A 380 25.60 36.92 27.40
C GLY A 380 25.57 37.42 28.83
N GLY A 381 25.82 38.71 29.06
CA GLY A 381 25.93 39.25 30.41
C GLY A 381 24.60 39.27 31.15
N PHE A 382 24.64 38.97 32.45
CA PHE A 382 23.74 39.64 33.40
C PHE A 382 23.97 41.14 33.25
N ARG A 383 22.94 42.00 33.25
CA ARG A 383 23.13 43.44 32.99
C ARG A 383 24.15 44.02 33.97
N THR A 384 25.38 44.26 33.51
CA THR A 384 26.47 44.93 34.25
C THR A 384 26.71 46.34 33.73
N GLY A 385 25.69 46.97 33.13
CA GLY A 385 25.79 48.31 32.59
C GLY A 385 26.32 49.27 33.67
N LEU A 386 27.29 50.10 33.31
CA LEU A 386 27.93 51.08 34.17
C LEU A 386 27.60 52.48 33.62
N GLY A 387 27.07 53.36 34.48
CA GLY A 387 26.77 54.75 34.14
C GLY A 387 27.66 55.71 34.92
N ASN A 388 28.32 56.65 34.24
CA ASN A 388 29.06 57.73 34.89
C ASN A 388 28.14 58.94 35.13
N ARG A 389 28.17 59.50 36.33
CA ARG A 389 27.33 60.63 36.76
C ARG A 389 28.23 61.74 37.30
N SER A 390 28.15 62.93 36.72
CA SER A 390 28.94 64.10 37.13
C SER A 390 28.06 65.25 37.65
N GLY A 391 26.83 64.94 38.06
CA GLY A 391 25.82 65.88 38.49
C GLY A 391 24.52 65.15 38.88
N THR A 392 23.54 65.92 39.39
CA THR A 392 22.28 65.36 39.91
C THR A 392 21.58 64.48 38.87
N TYR A 393 21.19 63.28 39.27
CA TYR A 393 20.60 62.29 38.36
C TYR A 393 19.49 61.48 39.02
N ASN A 394 18.40 61.28 38.28
CA ASN A 394 17.29 60.43 38.70
C ASN A 394 17.42 59.05 38.06
N ILE A 395 17.71 58.05 38.87
CA ILE A 395 17.74 56.65 38.45
C ILE A 395 16.31 56.22 38.10
N THR A 396 16.18 55.44 37.02
CA THR A 396 14.95 54.74 36.62
C THR A 396 15.14 53.23 36.70
N THR A 397 14.06 52.46 36.64
CA THR A 397 14.11 50.98 36.61
C THR A 397 14.87 50.38 35.42
N ASN A 398 15.16 51.20 34.39
CA ASN A 398 15.94 50.83 33.22
C ASN A 398 17.38 51.37 33.24
N THR A 399 17.75 52.13 34.28
CA THR A 399 19.10 52.68 34.43
C THR A 399 20.11 51.56 34.71
N ALA A 400 21.34 51.74 34.22
CA ALA A 400 22.49 50.92 34.57
C ALA A 400 22.54 50.63 36.09
N PRO A 401 22.70 49.37 36.53
CA PRO A 401 22.70 49.03 37.94
C PRO A 401 23.90 49.62 38.70
N PHE A 402 25.03 49.84 38.02
CA PHE A 402 26.21 50.49 38.60
C PHE A 402 26.28 51.96 38.19
N ASN A 403 26.27 52.87 39.15
CA ASN A 403 26.35 54.32 38.93
C ASN A 403 27.60 54.87 39.61
N MET A 404 28.57 55.28 38.80
CA MET A 404 29.86 55.82 39.20
C MET A 404 29.77 57.35 39.23
N CYS A 405 29.90 57.94 40.41
CA CYS A 405 29.59 59.32 40.69
C CYS A 405 30.86 60.17 40.90
N ASP A 406 31.10 61.11 40.00
CA ASP A 406 32.19 62.08 40.04
C ASP A 406 31.67 63.45 40.52
N ALA A 407 31.87 63.75 41.79
CA ALA A 407 31.48 64.99 42.44
C ALA A 407 32.54 66.10 42.35
N SER A 408 33.58 65.96 41.53
CA SER A 408 34.65 66.97 41.41
C SER A 408 34.11 68.36 41.01
N GLY A 409 33.03 68.41 40.22
CA GLY A 409 32.35 69.65 39.81
C GLY A 409 31.38 70.25 40.84
N GLY A 410 31.13 69.58 41.97
CA GLY A 410 30.20 70.02 43.00
C GLY A 410 29.44 68.85 43.63
N ALA A 411 28.93 69.04 44.86
CA ALA A 411 28.09 68.03 45.52
C ALA A 411 26.76 67.87 44.78
N PHE A 412 26.27 66.63 44.64
CA PHE A 412 25.02 66.36 43.91
C PHE A 412 24.27 65.14 44.45
N THR A 413 23.03 64.96 43.96
CA THR A 413 22.12 63.91 44.42
C THR A 413 21.86 62.86 43.35
N ILE A 414 21.90 61.60 43.74
CA ILE A 414 21.35 60.46 43.00
C ILE A 414 20.00 60.11 43.61
N SER A 415 18.91 60.31 42.87
CA SER A 415 17.55 59.97 43.32
C SER A 415 17.17 58.58 42.84
N LEU A 416 16.82 57.69 43.75
CA LEU A 416 16.28 56.36 43.47
C LEU A 416 14.80 56.47 43.03
N PRO A 417 14.33 55.58 42.14
CA PRO A 417 12.96 55.65 41.64
C PRO A 417 11.93 55.04 42.61
N ASN A 418 10.65 55.34 42.40
CA ASN A 418 9.58 54.42 42.78
C ASN A 418 9.67 53.18 41.87
N THR A 419 9.42 51.98 42.41
CA THR A 419 9.57 50.74 41.64
C THR A 419 8.22 50.07 41.43
N GLY A 420 8.03 49.36 40.31
CA GLY A 420 6.79 48.60 40.08
C GLY A 420 6.70 47.29 40.88
N SER A 421 7.81 46.85 41.48
CA SER A 421 7.95 45.60 42.24
C SER A 421 9.20 45.67 43.12
N ALA A 422 9.27 44.84 44.17
CA ALA A 422 10.49 44.66 44.95
C ALA A 422 11.60 43.98 44.12
N GLY A 423 12.87 44.16 44.50
CA GLY A 423 14.02 43.45 43.93
C GLY A 423 14.88 44.25 42.94
N TYR A 424 14.58 45.52 42.68
CA TYR A 424 15.48 46.35 41.87
C TYR A 424 16.74 46.69 42.65
N ARG A 425 17.90 46.41 42.06
CA ARG A 425 19.22 46.53 42.70
C ARG A 425 20.06 47.61 42.03
N PHE A 426 20.54 48.57 42.82
CA PHE A 426 21.39 49.66 42.36
C PHE A 426 22.63 49.79 43.25
N THR A 427 23.79 49.95 42.64
CA THR A 427 25.05 50.32 43.29
C THR A 427 25.39 51.76 42.91
N ILE A 428 25.62 52.60 43.91
CA ILE A 428 26.05 53.98 43.76
C ILE A 428 27.42 54.11 44.42
N LYS A 429 28.40 54.64 43.70
CA LYS A 429 29.79 54.73 44.18
C LYS A 429 30.36 56.10 43.89
N LYS A 430 30.94 56.77 44.89
CA LYS A 430 31.73 57.98 44.69
C LYS A 430 33.11 57.60 44.15
N ILE A 431 33.57 58.24 43.07
CA ILE A 431 34.81 57.86 42.39
C ILE A 431 35.91 58.92 42.42
N ASP A 432 35.58 60.15 42.80
CA ASP A 432 36.54 61.26 42.86
C ASP A 432 36.98 61.57 44.30
N ALA A 433 38.12 62.22 44.46
CA ALA A 433 38.73 62.55 45.75
C ALA A 433 38.33 63.94 46.31
N SER A 434 37.40 64.65 45.67
CA SER A 434 36.96 65.96 46.17
C SER A 434 36.15 65.84 47.46
N ALA A 435 36.13 66.92 48.26
CA ALA A 435 35.31 67.03 49.47
C ALA A 435 33.79 67.14 49.19
N ASN A 436 33.39 67.19 47.92
CA ASN A 436 31.98 67.28 47.54
C ASN A 436 31.32 65.91 47.70
N ALA A 437 30.21 65.84 48.45
CA ALA A 437 29.53 64.59 48.71
C ALA A 437 28.55 64.19 47.58
N VAL A 438 28.32 62.87 47.45
CA VAL A 438 27.23 62.31 46.64
C VAL A 438 26.11 61.88 47.59
N THR A 439 24.96 62.53 47.49
CA THR A 439 23.78 62.18 48.30
C THR A 439 22.91 61.18 47.54
N VAL A 440 22.65 60.01 48.11
CA VAL A 440 21.67 59.04 47.58
C VAL A 440 20.34 59.28 48.29
N SER A 441 19.31 59.61 47.53
CA SER A 441 17.98 59.91 48.05
C SER A 441 16.98 58.87 47.58
N ALA A 442 16.06 58.48 48.46
CA ALA A 442 14.93 57.61 48.12
C ALA A 442 13.60 58.31 48.37
N PRO A 443 12.53 57.99 47.62
CA PRO A 443 11.21 58.61 47.79
C PRO A 443 10.62 58.43 49.20
N ILE A 444 10.79 57.24 49.80
CA ILE A 444 10.36 56.96 51.18
C ILE A 444 11.57 56.90 52.13
N GLY A 445 12.62 56.20 51.71
CA GLY A 445 13.82 56.07 52.51
C GLY A 445 14.61 54.82 52.19
N ILE A 446 15.80 54.76 52.77
CA ILE A 446 16.78 53.69 52.69
C ILE A 446 17.02 53.25 54.14
N ASP A 447 16.59 52.06 54.52
CA ASP A 447 16.63 51.57 55.93
C ASP A 447 16.13 52.59 56.97
N GLY A 448 15.02 53.26 56.66
CA GLY A 448 14.36 54.20 57.58
C GLY A 448 14.97 55.61 57.61
N VAL A 449 16.03 55.88 56.83
CA VAL A 449 16.56 57.25 56.64
C VAL A 449 16.21 57.79 55.26
N PRO A 450 15.90 59.10 55.12
CA PRO A 450 15.48 59.67 53.83
C PRO A 450 16.61 59.76 52.80
N THR A 451 17.85 59.91 53.26
CA THR A 451 19.04 60.01 52.42
C THR A 451 20.24 59.32 53.04
N LEU A 452 21.16 58.89 52.18
CA LEU A 452 22.51 58.47 52.53
C LEU A 452 23.52 59.38 51.86
N VAL A 453 24.66 59.60 52.49
CA VAL A 453 25.71 60.46 51.95
C VAL A 453 26.99 59.64 51.79
N LEU A 454 27.60 59.75 50.61
CA LEU A 454 28.93 59.21 50.30
C LEU A 454 29.91 60.38 50.26
N THR A 455 30.87 60.42 51.18
CA THR A 455 31.81 61.55 51.32
C THR A 455 33.20 61.20 50.83
N ASP A 456 33.64 59.97 51.05
CA ASP A 456 35.02 59.58 50.77
C ASP A 456 35.16 58.97 49.37
N GLN A 457 36.35 59.13 48.77
CA GLN A 457 36.64 58.46 47.51
C GLN A 457 36.51 56.95 47.68
N TRP A 458 35.82 56.32 46.73
CA TRP A 458 35.55 54.89 46.67
C TRP A 458 34.48 54.38 47.62
N GLU A 459 33.88 55.25 48.44
CA GLU A 459 32.71 54.88 49.23
C GLU A 459 31.55 54.51 48.28
N TRP A 460 30.88 53.40 48.59
CA TRP A 460 29.77 52.90 47.79
C TRP A 460 28.63 52.38 48.68
N VAL A 461 27.43 52.42 48.12
CA VAL A 461 26.25 51.77 48.69
C VAL A 461 25.53 50.98 47.62
N GLU A 462 25.10 49.79 47.99
CA GLU A 462 24.21 48.96 47.21
C GLU A 462 22.87 48.82 47.92
N VAL A 463 21.81 49.13 47.19
CA VAL A 463 20.44 49.16 47.69
C VAL A 463 19.55 48.25 46.86
N VAL A 464 18.58 47.63 47.53
CA VAL A 464 17.53 46.83 46.89
C VAL A 464 16.16 47.37 47.28
N SER A 465 15.26 47.55 46.30
CA SER A 465 13.88 47.97 46.59
C SER A 465 13.14 46.86 47.33
N THR A 466 12.48 47.21 48.43
CA THR A 466 11.71 46.28 49.26
C THR A 466 10.21 46.34 48.98
N PHE A 467 9.74 47.46 48.43
CA PHE A 467 8.33 47.71 48.10
C PHE A 467 8.18 48.52 46.81
N THR A 468 6.95 48.58 46.30
CA THR A 468 6.59 49.37 45.10
C THR A 468 6.61 50.88 45.31
N THR A 469 6.80 51.34 46.54
CA THR A 469 6.65 52.74 46.93
C THR A 469 8.00 53.47 47.10
N GLY A 470 9.10 52.89 46.62
CA GLY A 470 10.41 53.55 46.67
C GLY A 470 11.07 53.47 48.05
N GLN A 471 10.75 52.44 48.84
CA GLN A 471 11.49 52.05 50.04
C GLN A 471 12.59 51.05 49.67
N TYR A 472 13.79 51.28 50.20
CA TYR A 472 14.99 50.51 49.92
C TYR A 472 15.64 49.99 51.19
N MET A 473 16.33 48.85 51.09
CA MET A 473 17.24 48.35 52.11
C MET A 473 18.68 48.35 51.59
N ILE A 474 19.65 48.57 52.48
CA ILE A 474 21.07 48.44 52.17
C ILE A 474 21.43 46.96 52.18
N VAL A 475 22.03 46.48 51.09
CA VAL A 475 22.53 45.10 50.99
C VAL A 475 24.06 45.02 50.97
N GLY A 476 24.72 46.16 50.80
CA GLY A 476 26.17 46.31 50.89
C GLY A 476 26.54 47.79 51.00
N ARG A 477 27.59 48.09 51.77
CA ARG A 477 28.17 49.43 51.88
C ARG A 477 29.63 49.28 52.30
N GLY A 478 30.51 50.15 51.80
CA GLY A 478 31.90 50.21 52.26
C GLY A 478 32.73 51.19 51.46
#